data_AF-A0A2N5CVU3-F1
#
_entry.id   AF-A0A2N5CVU3-F1
#
_cell.length_a   1.000
_cell.length_b   1.000
_cell.length_c   1.000
_cell.angle_alpha   90.00
_cell.angle_beta   90.00
_cell.angle_gamma   90.00
#
_symmetry.space_group_name_H-M   'P 1'
#
loop_
_entity.id
_entity.type
_entity.pdbx_description
1 polymer ?
#
loop_
_entity_poly.entity_id
_entity_poly.type
_entity_poly.pdbx_seq_one_letter_code
_entity_poly.pdbx_strand_id
1 'polypeptide(L)'
;MTSSSNTASETAGVLHLPGLDLWDGMADPPRHEVQILDVVHRMFDFNLDRTNTEDRRVLHLRALHLLDGQPVLLERRVMQDSLVFAAMGSSQRAFADPLGAWNAMPGVAVGNAKFGFDDTRAVPCPAEEAALLQGRVGEPALVHRHEAADHGHQMFFTVEQWSVRMKQRTLEGRVYWDYLD
;
A
#
# COMPACT_ATOMS: atom_id res chain seq x y z
N MET A 1 -28.23 -7.21 37.54
CA MET A 1 -28.04 -6.93 36.11
C MET A 1 -26.71 -6.22 35.97
N THR A 2 -25.65 -6.97 35.72
CA THR A 2 -24.28 -6.43 35.59
C THR A 2 -24.07 -5.96 34.17
N SER A 3 -23.84 -4.66 34.02
CA SER A 3 -23.48 -3.98 32.78
C SER A 3 -22.19 -4.57 32.22
N SER A 4 -22.26 -5.19 31.06
CA SER A 4 -21.07 -5.59 30.31
C SER A 4 -20.50 -4.34 29.64
N SER A 5 -19.44 -3.81 30.23
CA SER A 5 -18.54 -2.83 29.61
C SER A 5 -17.91 -3.45 28.37
N ASN A 6 -18.39 -3.02 27.20
CA ASN A 6 -17.81 -3.35 25.90
C ASN A 6 -16.50 -2.55 25.76
N THR A 7 -15.37 -3.13 26.16
CA THR A 7 -14.05 -2.59 25.84
C THR A 7 -13.79 -2.87 24.36
N ALA A 8 -14.15 -1.91 23.51
CA ALA A 8 -13.48 -1.76 22.23
C ALA A 8 -11.99 -1.55 22.53
N SER A 9 -11.16 -2.49 22.08
CA SER A 9 -9.71 -2.38 22.24
C SER A 9 -9.22 -1.26 21.31
N GLU A 10 -9.03 -0.07 21.87
CA GLU A 10 -8.24 1.02 21.26
C GLU A 10 -6.76 0.62 21.25
N THR A 11 -6.41 -0.37 20.43
CA THR A 11 -5.04 -0.46 19.94
C THR A 11 -4.91 0.62 18.88
N ALA A 12 -4.15 1.68 19.17
CA ALA A 12 -3.63 2.57 18.15
C ALA A 12 -3.00 1.68 17.06
N GLY A 13 -3.70 1.53 15.94
CA GLY A 13 -3.31 0.64 14.87
C GLY A 13 -1.98 1.13 14.35
N VAL A 14 -0.90 0.39 14.63
CA VAL A 14 0.34 0.62 13.92
C VAL A 14 0.04 0.21 12.49
N LEU A 15 -0.19 1.20 11.61
CA LEU A 15 -0.35 0.96 10.18
C LEU A 15 0.97 0.40 9.65
N HIS A 16 1.09 -0.92 9.68
CA HIS A 16 2.15 -1.61 8.98
C HIS A 16 1.58 -2.03 7.64
N LEU A 17 1.89 -1.25 6.60
CA LEU A 17 1.63 -1.69 5.23
C LEU A 17 2.37 -2.99 5.01
N PRO A 18 1.78 -3.98 4.32
CA PRO A 18 2.52 -5.19 4.05
C PRO A 18 3.77 -4.87 3.26
N GLY A 19 4.91 -5.22 3.82
CA GLY A 19 6.20 -5.01 3.21
C GLY A 19 6.72 -6.28 2.56
N LEU A 20 7.77 -6.13 1.76
CA LEU A 20 8.69 -7.21 1.44
C LEU A 20 9.72 -7.42 2.59
N ASP A 21 9.53 -6.75 3.71
CA ASP A 21 10.49 -6.63 4.82
C ASP A 21 10.84 -7.97 5.52
N LEU A 22 10.15 -9.08 5.20
CA LEU A 22 10.50 -10.41 5.73
C LEU A 22 11.91 -10.83 5.33
N TRP A 23 12.38 -10.43 4.15
CA TRP A 23 13.72 -10.82 3.69
C TRP A 23 14.81 -10.04 4.41
N ASP A 24 14.57 -8.79 4.85
CA ASP A 24 15.60 -7.97 5.53
C ASP A 24 16.18 -8.62 6.80
N GLY A 25 15.43 -9.55 7.42
CA GLY A 25 15.87 -10.34 8.58
C GLY A 25 16.53 -11.68 8.26
N MET A 26 16.63 -12.08 6.99
CA MET A 26 17.27 -13.33 6.57
C MET A 26 18.80 -13.20 6.60
N ALA A 27 19.48 -14.33 6.84
CA ALA A 27 20.95 -14.36 6.82
C ALA A 27 21.52 -14.08 5.42
N ASP A 28 20.76 -14.40 4.37
CA ASP A 28 21.09 -14.17 2.97
C ASP A 28 19.80 -13.78 2.21
N PRO A 29 19.38 -12.50 2.27
CA PRO A 29 18.16 -12.06 1.61
C PRO A 29 18.31 -12.03 0.08
N PRO A 30 17.26 -12.40 -0.69
CA PRO A 30 17.22 -12.08 -2.12
C PRO A 30 17.38 -10.58 -2.31
N ARG A 31 18.07 -10.18 -3.38
CA ARG A 31 18.25 -8.76 -3.68
C ARG A 31 16.90 -8.15 -4.03
N HIS A 32 16.45 -7.21 -3.20
CA HIS A 32 15.23 -6.46 -3.44
C HIS A 32 15.50 -5.15 -4.19
N GLU A 33 14.69 -4.90 -5.23
CA GLU A 33 14.66 -3.64 -5.97
C GLU A 33 13.21 -3.16 -6.13
N VAL A 34 13.01 -1.84 -6.07
CA VAL A 34 11.73 -1.19 -6.36
C VAL A 34 11.90 -0.32 -7.60
N GLN A 35 11.18 -0.67 -8.66
CA GLN A 35 11.16 0.10 -9.90
C GLN A 35 9.86 0.91 -9.99
N ILE A 36 9.97 2.24 -9.94
CA ILE A 36 8.81 3.12 -10.17
C ILE A 36 8.39 3.03 -11.64
N LEU A 37 7.14 2.65 -11.88
CA LEU A 37 6.56 2.50 -13.21
C LEU A 37 5.94 3.80 -13.69
N ASP A 38 5.18 4.47 -12.83
CA ASP A 38 4.56 5.75 -13.14
C ASP A 38 4.34 6.63 -11.92
N VAL A 39 4.13 7.91 -12.23
CA VAL A 39 3.71 8.96 -11.30
C VAL A 39 2.59 9.73 -11.96
N VAL A 40 1.39 9.64 -11.41
CA VAL A 40 0.21 10.32 -11.91
C VAL A 40 -0.29 11.30 -10.85
N HIS A 41 -0.32 12.57 -11.20
CA HIS A 41 -0.95 13.61 -10.38
C HIS A 41 -2.33 13.91 -10.95
N ARG A 42 -3.38 13.67 -10.15
CA ARG A 42 -4.76 13.84 -10.60
C ARG A 42 -5.69 14.23 -9.45
N MET A 43 -6.89 14.69 -9.80
CA MET A 43 -8.00 14.71 -8.86
C MET A 43 -8.46 13.27 -8.62
N PHE A 44 -8.71 12.90 -7.37
CA PHE A 44 -9.25 11.61 -6.99
C PHE A 44 -10.29 11.79 -5.90
N ASP A 45 -11.38 11.06 -6.06
CA ASP A 45 -12.47 11.02 -5.10
C ASP A 45 -12.21 9.85 -4.12
N PHE A 46 -11.99 10.20 -2.86
CA PHE A 46 -11.77 9.28 -1.74
C PHE A 46 -13.08 8.92 -0.99
N ASN A 47 -14.26 9.33 -1.49
CA ASN A 47 -15.51 9.27 -0.74
C ASN A 47 -15.97 7.84 -0.42
N LEU A 48 -16.00 7.53 0.88
CA LEU A 48 -16.83 6.48 1.48
C LEU A 48 -18.19 7.04 1.97
N ASP A 49 -18.24 8.33 2.31
CA ASP A 49 -19.42 9.03 2.81
C ASP A 49 -19.99 9.96 1.74
N ARG A 50 -21.27 9.76 1.38
CA ARG A 50 -21.99 10.53 0.34
C ARG A 50 -22.19 12.01 0.70
N THR A 51 -21.77 12.43 1.89
CA THR A 51 -21.88 13.82 2.36
C THR A 51 -20.59 14.63 2.18
N ASN A 52 -19.46 13.97 1.94
CA ASN A 52 -18.21 14.64 1.59
C ASN A 52 -18.11 14.69 0.05
N THR A 53 -17.79 15.85 -0.51
CA THR A 53 -17.74 16.08 -1.97
C THR A 53 -16.44 16.77 -2.39
N GLU A 54 -15.45 16.79 -1.50
CA GLU A 54 -14.18 17.44 -1.78
C GLU A 54 -13.32 16.56 -2.68
N ASP A 55 -13.27 16.89 -3.97
CA ASP A 55 -12.24 16.36 -4.85
C ASP A 55 -10.86 16.72 -4.29
N ARG A 56 -10.00 15.70 -4.09
CA ARG A 56 -8.64 15.91 -3.58
C ARG A 56 -7.62 15.67 -4.65
N ARG A 57 -6.55 16.46 -4.61
CA ARG A 57 -5.37 16.17 -5.42
C ARG A 57 -4.60 15.04 -4.77
N VAL A 58 -4.24 14.05 -5.59
CA VAL A 58 -3.51 12.88 -5.13
C VAL A 58 -2.31 12.63 -6.00
N LEU A 59 -1.30 12.05 -5.38
CA LEU A 59 -0.19 11.42 -6.05
C LEU A 59 -0.47 9.93 -6.11
N HIS A 60 -0.59 9.41 -7.33
CA HIS A 60 -0.67 7.99 -7.61
C HIS A 60 0.68 7.51 -8.13
N LEU A 61 1.32 6.59 -7.43
CA LEU A 61 2.52 5.92 -7.89
C LEU A 61 2.25 4.43 -8.04
N ARG A 62 2.79 3.84 -9.11
CA ARG A 62 2.89 2.39 -9.24
C ARG A 62 4.34 1.98 -9.25
N ALA A 63 4.65 0.89 -8.58
CA ALA A 63 5.97 0.31 -8.55
C ALA A 63 5.92 -1.21 -8.72
N LEU A 64 6.95 -1.74 -9.37
CA LEU A 64 7.20 -3.17 -9.47
C LEU A 64 8.32 -3.52 -8.48
N HIS A 65 8.07 -4.50 -7.63
CA HIS A 65 9.09 -5.04 -6.74
C HIS A 65 9.71 -6.25 -7.41
N LEU A 66 11.04 -6.24 -7.46
CA LEU A 66 11.84 -7.31 -7.99
C LEU A 66 12.63 -7.98 -6.88
N LEU A 67 12.64 -9.31 -6.87
CA LEU A 67 13.52 -10.13 -6.05
C LEU A 67 14.45 -10.90 -6.99
N ASP A 68 15.76 -10.69 -6.86
CA ASP A 68 16.79 -11.23 -7.76
C ASP A 68 16.48 -10.96 -9.24
N GLY A 69 15.94 -9.77 -9.52
CA GLY A 69 15.55 -9.33 -10.86
C GLY A 69 14.24 -9.94 -11.40
N GLN A 70 13.54 -10.77 -10.62
CA GLN A 70 12.23 -11.31 -10.97
C GLN A 70 11.10 -10.45 -10.37
N PRO A 71 10.12 -10.02 -11.17
CA PRO A 71 8.99 -9.23 -10.64
C PRO A 71 8.06 -10.13 -9.81
N VAL A 72 7.82 -9.73 -8.56
CA VAL A 72 7.01 -10.52 -7.60
C VAL A 72 5.78 -9.80 -7.08
N LEU A 73 5.80 -8.46 -7.10
CA LEU A 73 4.73 -7.64 -6.57
C LEU A 73 4.56 -6.38 -7.41
N LEU A 74 3.33 -6.09 -7.80
CA LEU A 74 2.93 -4.80 -8.33
C LEU A 74 2.21 -4.05 -7.22
N GLU A 75 2.72 -2.89 -6.85
CA GLU A 75 2.15 -2.08 -5.78
C GLU A 75 1.71 -0.72 -6.32
N ARG A 76 0.50 -0.32 -5.94
CA ARG A 76 -0.10 0.97 -6.29
C ARG A 76 -0.34 1.74 -5.01
N ARG A 77 0.19 2.95 -4.92
CA ARG A 77 -0.02 3.87 -3.80
C ARG A 77 -0.76 5.10 -4.30
N VAL A 78 -1.85 5.45 -3.63
CA VAL A 78 -2.57 6.70 -3.83
C VAL A 78 -2.56 7.46 -2.52
N MET A 79 -2.01 8.67 -2.51
CA MET A 79 -1.96 9.53 -1.32
C MET A 79 -2.38 10.95 -1.65
N GLN A 80 -3.05 11.63 -0.73
CA GLN A 80 -3.24 13.08 -0.80
C GLN A 80 -1.89 13.79 -1.00
N ASP A 81 -1.78 14.55 -2.09
CA ASP A 81 -0.51 15.08 -2.58
C ASP A 81 0.16 16.05 -1.60
N SER A 82 -0.64 16.87 -0.91
CA SER A 82 -0.17 17.86 0.06
C SER A 82 0.62 17.23 1.21
N LEU A 83 0.28 16.00 1.61
CA LEU A 83 0.99 15.27 2.66
C LEU A 83 2.37 14.82 2.18
N VAL A 84 2.45 14.31 0.95
CA VAL A 84 3.72 13.92 0.32
C VAL A 84 4.59 15.16 0.09
N PHE A 85 4.03 16.25 -0.41
CA PHE A 85 4.77 17.48 -0.68
C PHE A 85 5.32 18.11 0.60
N ALA A 86 4.56 18.05 1.71
CA ALA A 86 5.05 18.47 3.02
C ALA A 86 6.24 17.62 3.46
N ALA A 87 6.16 16.29 3.31
CA ALA A 87 7.25 15.38 3.66
C ALA A 87 8.50 15.57 2.78
N MET A 88 8.31 15.84 1.48
CA MET A 88 9.40 16.08 0.53
C MET A 88 9.94 17.53 0.56
N GLY A 89 9.25 18.43 1.28
CA GLY A 89 9.54 19.85 1.37
C GLY A 89 9.09 20.69 0.17
N SER A 90 8.74 20.07 -0.97
CA SER A 90 8.02 20.74 -2.06
C SER A 90 7.40 19.75 -3.05
N SER A 91 6.44 20.23 -3.85
CA SER A 91 5.90 19.45 -4.97
C SER A 91 6.97 19.17 -6.04
N GLN A 92 7.83 20.14 -6.34
CA GLN A 92 8.89 19.94 -7.34
C GLN A 92 9.82 18.79 -6.95
N ARG A 93 10.16 18.65 -5.66
CA ARG A 93 10.99 17.55 -5.16
C ARG A 93 10.29 16.21 -5.28
N ALA A 94 9.00 16.14 -4.94
CA ALA A 94 8.24 14.90 -5.06
C ALA A 94 8.17 14.38 -6.52
N PHE A 95 8.12 15.27 -7.51
CA PHE A 95 8.15 14.88 -8.92
C PHE A 95 9.57 14.62 -9.45
N ALA A 96 10.58 15.34 -8.94
CA ALA A 96 11.98 15.14 -9.34
C ALA A 96 12.61 13.87 -8.74
N ASP A 97 12.09 13.41 -7.61
CA ASP A 97 12.51 12.18 -6.93
C ASP A 97 11.30 11.29 -6.59
N PRO A 98 10.75 10.56 -7.58
CA PRO A 98 9.63 9.65 -7.37
C PRO A 98 9.91 8.53 -6.39
N LEU A 99 11.15 8.03 -6.33
CA LEU A 99 11.54 6.98 -5.40
C LEU A 99 11.59 7.52 -3.97
N GLY A 100 12.09 8.74 -3.77
CA GLY A 100 11.99 9.45 -2.49
C GLY A 100 10.54 9.67 -2.06
N ALA A 101 9.67 10.11 -2.97
CA ALA A 101 8.25 10.26 -2.71
C ALA A 101 7.58 8.92 -2.34
N TRP A 102 7.90 7.85 -3.08
CA TRP A 102 7.47 6.49 -2.77
C TRP A 102 7.86 6.08 -1.36
N ASN A 103 9.13 6.23 -1.00
CA ASN A 103 9.67 5.84 0.30
C ASN A 103 9.11 6.68 1.46
N ALA A 104 8.71 7.94 1.20
CA ALA A 104 8.10 8.79 2.21
C ALA A 104 6.66 8.39 2.56
N MET A 105 5.89 7.88 1.59
CA MET A 105 4.45 7.61 1.74
C MET A 105 4.10 6.74 2.95
N PRO A 106 4.74 5.59 3.23
CA PRO A 106 4.39 4.76 4.39
C PRO A 106 4.53 5.52 5.71
N GLY A 107 5.65 6.23 5.91
CA GLY A 107 5.89 7.01 7.13
C GLY A 107 4.86 8.14 7.30
N VAL A 108 4.50 8.80 6.20
CA VAL A 108 3.43 9.81 6.19
C VAL A 108 2.08 9.18 6.54
N ALA A 109 1.76 8.01 6.00
CA ALA A 109 0.52 7.30 6.30
C ALA A 109 0.42 6.95 7.78
N VAL A 110 1.45 6.32 8.36
CA VAL A 110 1.48 5.96 9.78
C VAL A 110 1.32 7.19 10.67
N GLY A 111 1.99 8.29 10.35
CA GLY A 111 1.97 9.51 11.18
C GLY A 111 0.63 10.27 11.17
N ASN A 112 -0.23 10.04 10.18
CA ASN A 112 -1.50 10.78 10.02
C ASN A 112 -2.75 9.92 10.23
N ALA A 113 -2.61 8.59 10.23
CA ALA A 113 -3.73 7.69 10.31
C ALA A 113 -4.32 7.60 11.73
N LYS A 114 -5.66 7.59 11.78
CA LYS A 114 -6.45 7.23 12.96
C LYS A 114 -7.01 5.82 12.83
N PHE A 115 -7.42 5.43 11.62
CA PHE A 115 -7.96 4.11 11.31
C PHE A 115 -7.27 3.52 10.09
N GLY A 116 -7.17 2.20 10.06
CA GLY A 116 -6.71 1.41 8.93
C GLY A 116 -7.71 0.29 8.61
N PHE A 117 -7.90 0.01 7.34
CA PHE A 117 -8.74 -1.08 6.85
C PHE A 117 -7.93 -1.95 5.90
N ASP A 118 -7.89 -3.25 6.21
CA ASP A 118 -7.20 -4.25 5.40
C ASP A 118 -8.20 -5.18 4.76
N ASP A 119 -7.95 -5.49 3.49
CA ASP A 119 -8.74 -6.41 2.69
C ASP A 119 -7.79 -7.27 1.86
N THR A 120 -8.09 -8.56 1.76
CA THR A 120 -7.25 -9.50 1.02
C THR A 120 -8.13 -10.48 0.29
N ARG A 121 -7.95 -10.57 -1.03
CA ARG A 121 -8.82 -11.35 -1.92
C ARG A 121 -8.01 -12.11 -2.95
N ALA A 122 -8.43 -13.34 -3.22
CA ALA A 122 -7.98 -14.07 -4.39
C ALA A 122 -8.85 -13.66 -5.59
N VAL A 123 -8.21 -13.22 -6.68
CA VAL A 123 -8.90 -12.80 -7.91
C VAL A 123 -8.16 -13.35 -9.14
N PRO A 124 -8.85 -13.57 -10.28
CA PRO A 124 -8.17 -13.87 -11.53
C PRO A 124 -7.28 -12.69 -11.96
N CYS A 125 -6.01 -12.96 -12.27
CA CYS A 125 -5.05 -11.93 -12.67
C CYS A 125 -5.46 -11.27 -14.01
N PRO A 126 -5.70 -9.95 -14.07
CA PRO A 126 -6.00 -9.25 -15.31
C PRO A 126 -4.78 -9.14 -16.22
N ALA A 127 -5.00 -8.73 -17.47
CA ALA A 127 -3.96 -8.76 -18.49
C ALA A 127 -2.78 -7.81 -18.24
N GLU A 128 -3.04 -6.64 -17.65
CA GLU A 128 -1.99 -5.66 -17.35
C GLU A 128 -1.07 -6.19 -16.24
N GLU A 129 -1.64 -6.68 -15.14
CA GLU A 129 -0.91 -7.26 -14.01
C GLU A 129 -0.16 -8.51 -14.43
N ALA A 130 -0.78 -9.39 -15.22
CA ALA A 130 -0.13 -10.58 -15.73
C ALA A 130 1.09 -10.23 -16.61
N ALA A 131 1.01 -9.18 -17.43
CA ALA A 131 2.15 -8.73 -18.23
C ALA A 131 3.30 -8.21 -17.36
N LEU A 132 3.00 -7.40 -16.33
CA LEU A 132 4.00 -6.81 -15.43
C LEU A 132 4.65 -7.86 -14.51
N LEU A 133 3.84 -8.80 -14.00
CA LEU A 133 4.28 -9.88 -13.11
C LEU A 133 4.79 -11.12 -13.86
N GLN A 134 4.94 -11.04 -15.19
CA GLN A 134 5.36 -12.17 -16.05
C GLN A 134 4.52 -13.44 -15.82
N GLY A 135 3.24 -13.23 -15.56
CA GLY A 135 2.22 -14.23 -15.36
C GLY A 135 1.38 -14.53 -16.60
N ARG A 136 0.26 -15.20 -16.38
CA ARG A 136 -0.77 -15.56 -17.35
C ARG A 136 -2.08 -14.89 -16.95
N VAL A 137 -2.79 -14.37 -17.95
CA VAL A 137 -4.15 -13.86 -17.78
C VAL A 137 -5.02 -14.94 -17.13
N GLY A 138 -5.72 -14.58 -16.07
CA GLY A 138 -6.64 -15.45 -15.35
C GLY A 138 -5.98 -16.42 -14.37
N GLU A 139 -4.65 -16.43 -14.21
CA GLU A 139 -4.04 -17.21 -13.13
C GLU A 139 -4.41 -16.62 -11.75
N PRO A 140 -4.47 -17.44 -10.68
CA PRO A 140 -4.82 -16.93 -9.35
C PRO A 140 -3.80 -15.88 -8.88
N ALA A 141 -4.28 -14.67 -8.64
CA ALA A 141 -3.53 -13.61 -7.98
C ALA A 141 -4.09 -13.37 -6.58
N LEU A 142 -3.22 -12.99 -5.66
CA LEU A 142 -3.61 -12.45 -4.38
C LEU A 142 -3.51 -10.93 -4.44
N VAL A 143 -4.58 -10.26 -4.02
CA VAL A 143 -4.64 -8.81 -3.92
C VAL A 143 -4.80 -8.45 -2.47
N HIS A 144 -3.86 -7.68 -1.94
CA HIS A 144 -3.98 -7.03 -0.66
C HIS A 144 -4.27 -5.55 -0.89
N ARG A 145 -5.23 -5.01 -0.15
CA ARG A 145 -5.55 -3.59 -0.15
C ARG A 145 -5.56 -3.08 1.28
N HIS A 146 -4.87 -1.98 1.49
CA HIS A 146 -4.90 -1.25 2.74
C HIS A 146 -5.34 0.20 2.51
N GLU A 147 -6.15 0.69 3.43
CA GLU A 147 -6.82 1.96 3.38
C GLU A 147 -6.64 2.69 4.72
N ALA A 148 -6.07 3.90 4.70
CA ALA A 148 -5.89 4.73 5.89
C ALA A 148 -6.82 5.95 5.91
N ALA A 149 -7.49 6.15 7.05
CA ALA A 149 -8.31 7.32 7.33
C ALA A 149 -7.69 8.20 8.42
N ASP A 150 -7.80 9.51 8.27
CA ASP A 150 -7.27 10.50 9.21
C ASP A 150 -8.20 10.72 10.43
N HIS A 151 -7.87 11.72 11.24
CA HIS A 151 -8.65 12.06 12.43
C HIS A 151 -10.05 12.62 12.13
N GLY A 152 -10.25 13.15 10.92
CA GLY A 152 -11.55 13.54 10.37
C GLY A 152 -12.32 12.38 9.75
N HIS A 153 -11.84 11.14 9.88
CA HIS A 153 -12.38 9.93 9.24
C HIS A 153 -12.36 10.00 7.71
N GLN A 154 -11.43 10.76 7.14
CA GLN A 154 -11.30 10.91 5.69
C GLN A 154 -10.18 10.02 5.19
N MET A 155 -10.48 9.25 4.14
CA MET A 155 -9.48 8.47 3.43
C MET A 155 -8.46 9.41 2.79
N PHE A 156 -7.19 9.17 3.06
CA PHE A 156 -6.10 9.99 2.52
C PHE A 156 -4.98 9.15 1.90
N PHE A 157 -4.98 7.84 2.16
CA PHE A 157 -3.99 6.91 1.64
C PHE A 157 -4.61 5.56 1.35
N THR A 158 -4.26 5.01 0.19
CA THR A 158 -4.59 3.64 -0.21
C THR A 158 -3.35 3.00 -0.80
N VAL A 159 -3.08 1.76 -0.42
CA VAL A 159 -2.14 0.89 -1.11
C VAL A 159 -2.85 -0.36 -1.58
N GLU A 160 -2.56 -0.78 -2.80
CA GLU A 160 -3.03 -2.03 -3.38
C GLU A 160 -1.84 -2.79 -3.95
N GLN A 161 -1.74 -4.06 -3.54
CA GLN A 161 -0.63 -4.94 -3.83
C GLN A 161 -1.14 -6.18 -4.54
N TRP A 162 -0.62 -6.41 -5.74
CA TRP A 162 -0.94 -7.56 -6.58
C TRP A 162 0.26 -8.49 -6.63
N SER A 163 0.02 -9.75 -6.31
CA SER A 163 1.01 -10.79 -6.50
C SER A 163 0.46 -12.03 -7.18
N VAL A 164 1.30 -12.61 -8.02
CA VAL A 164 1.09 -13.88 -8.69
C VAL A 164 2.23 -14.78 -8.21
N ARG A 165 1.87 -15.91 -7.59
CA ARG A 165 2.81 -16.92 -7.03
C ARG A 165 3.54 -16.55 -5.74
N MET A 166 3.05 -15.54 -5.03
CA MET A 166 3.46 -15.28 -3.64
C MET A 166 2.33 -15.67 -2.69
N LYS A 167 2.68 -16.04 -1.47
CA LYS A 167 1.77 -16.19 -0.33
C LYS A 167 1.90 -14.97 0.57
N GLN A 168 0.77 -14.53 1.12
CA GLN A 168 0.75 -13.52 2.17
C GLN A 168 0.80 -14.22 3.53
N ARG A 169 1.72 -13.80 4.38
CA ARG A 169 1.89 -14.29 5.76
C ARG A 169 1.63 -13.16 6.74
N THR A 170 1.18 -13.53 7.94
CA THR A 170 1.09 -12.59 9.05
C THR A 170 2.01 -13.04 10.18
N LEU A 171 2.91 -12.17 10.61
CA LEU A 171 3.82 -12.41 11.74
C LEU A 171 3.77 -11.20 12.67
N GLU A 172 3.50 -11.44 13.96
CA GLU A 172 3.42 -10.37 14.99
C GLU A 172 2.47 -9.22 14.64
N GLY A 173 1.34 -9.53 13.99
CA GLY A 173 0.35 -8.53 13.57
C GLY A 173 0.74 -7.71 12.34
N ARG A 174 1.84 -8.07 11.67
CA ARG A 174 2.29 -7.47 10.42
C ARG A 174 2.07 -8.43 9.26
N VAL A 175 1.70 -7.88 8.12
CA VAL A 175 1.45 -8.64 6.90
C VAL A 175 2.70 -8.59 6.02
N TYR A 176 3.00 -9.68 5.32
CA TYR A 176 4.18 -9.76 4.46
C TYR A 176 3.95 -10.70 3.29
N TRP A 177 4.76 -10.55 2.25
CA TRP A 177 4.81 -11.47 1.11
C TRP A 177 5.94 -12.48 1.26
N ASP A 178 5.71 -13.70 0.81
CA ASP A 178 6.69 -14.79 0.79
C ASP A 178 6.47 -15.62 -0.50
N TYR A 179 7.48 -16.35 -0.96
CA TYR A 179 7.32 -17.21 -2.13
C TYR A 179 6.32 -18.34 -1.85
N LEU A 180 5.52 -18.74 -2.85
CA LEU A 180 4.89 -20.06 -2.80
C LEU A 180 6.02 -21.10 -2.88
N ASP A 181 6.13 -21.95 -1.85
CA ASP A 181 7.13 -23.02 -1.79
C ASP A 181 6.99 -23.99 -2.99
#